data_AF-A0A8C7A4N1-F1
#
_entry.id   AF-A0A8C7A4N1-F1
#
_cell.length_a   1.000
_cell.length_b   1.000
_cell.length_c   1.000
_cell.angle_alpha   90.00
_cell.angle_beta   90.00
_cell.angle_gamma   90.00
#
_symmetry.space_group_name_H-M   'P 1'
#
loop_
_entity.id
_entity.type
_entity.pdbx_description
1 polymer ?
#
loop_
_entity_poly.entity_id
_entity_poly.type
_entity_poly.pdbx_seq_one_letter_code
_entity_poly.pdbx_strand_id
1 'polypeptide(L)'
;MAAARLLLLQLRRPGPLGPLLGPAPRRYRHKKKWAATAPRVPSTALALQNFDMNYSLQLGEAWPSVRASLLSEQKYGALVNGFADVERVTQELELVNAVDFVSQGLQKAQGLQQGSIVEPAVGEQSASQEAPSERQAAKLPPPSALVTPNVKCYTFPRGDITRFRSAR
;
A
#
# COMPACT_ATOMS: atom_id res chain seq x y z
N MET A 1 -102.81 -41.56 22.31
CA MET A 1 -102.33 -42.95 22.53
C MET A 1 -100.86 -43.01 22.11
N ALA A 2 -99.88 -43.44 22.92
CA ALA A 2 -99.82 -43.57 24.38
C ALA A 2 -98.35 -43.71 24.85
N ALA A 3 -97.95 -43.01 25.93
CA ALA A 3 -96.69 -43.17 26.70
C ALA A 3 -95.35 -43.03 25.92
N ALA A 4 -94.16 -42.97 26.51
CA ALA A 4 -93.71 -42.94 27.92
C ALA A 4 -92.55 -41.90 28.04
N ARG A 5 -92.62 -40.90 28.93
CA ARG A 5 -92.10 -40.86 30.33
C ARG A 5 -90.57 -40.83 30.52
N LEU A 6 -90.16 -39.88 31.38
CA LEU A 6 -88.99 -39.85 32.28
C LEU A 6 -87.60 -39.41 31.76
N LEU A 7 -87.16 -38.29 32.35
CA LEU A 7 -85.76 -37.94 32.64
C LEU A 7 -85.07 -39.04 33.47
N LEU A 8 -83.74 -39.16 33.35
CA LEU A 8 -82.82 -39.11 34.52
C LEU A 8 -81.32 -39.11 34.12
N LEU A 9 -80.48 -38.94 35.15
CA LEU A 9 -79.05 -38.58 35.17
C LEU A 9 -78.05 -39.39 34.30
N GLN A 10 -77.06 -38.64 33.77
CA GLN A 10 -75.60 -38.86 33.91
C GLN A 10 -75.06 -40.31 34.01
N LEU A 11 -74.39 -40.79 32.96
CA LEU A 11 -73.26 -41.73 33.11
C LEU A 11 -72.14 -41.49 32.09
N ARG A 12 -70.90 -41.42 32.59
CA ARG A 12 -69.65 -41.43 31.79
C ARG A 12 -69.45 -42.81 31.14
N ARG A 13 -68.93 -42.84 29.90
CA ARG A 13 -67.92 -43.81 29.42
C ARG A 13 -67.22 -43.29 28.13
N PRO A 14 -66.04 -43.82 27.76
CA PRO A 14 -65.00 -43.01 27.10
C PRO A 14 -64.91 -43.15 25.57
N GLY A 15 -64.47 -42.08 24.91
CA GLY A 15 -63.88 -42.14 23.57
C GLY A 15 -62.38 -42.50 23.64
N PRO A 16 -61.84 -43.28 22.69
CA PRO A 16 -60.44 -43.74 22.72
C PRO A 16 -59.42 -42.69 22.27
N LEU A 17 -58.15 -43.01 22.50
CA LEU A 17 -56.96 -42.18 22.21
C LEU A 17 -56.83 -41.80 20.72
N GLY A 18 -56.42 -40.56 20.43
CA GLY A 18 -56.15 -40.11 19.07
C GLY A 18 -55.42 -38.76 18.95
N PRO A 19 -54.13 -38.65 19.29
CA PRO A 19 -53.34 -37.42 19.13
C PRO A 19 -52.91 -37.22 17.66
N LEU A 20 -53.86 -36.93 16.76
CA LEU A 20 -53.60 -36.72 15.32
C LEU A 20 -53.17 -35.29 14.94
N LEU A 21 -52.63 -34.52 15.91
CA LEU A 21 -51.89 -33.29 15.61
C LEU A 21 -50.38 -33.59 15.58
N GLY A 22 -49.96 -34.39 14.61
CA GLY A 22 -48.54 -34.65 14.35
C GLY A 22 -47.79 -33.33 14.06
N PRO A 23 -46.52 -33.19 14.49
CA PRO A 23 -45.80 -31.93 14.36
C PRO A 23 -45.63 -31.55 12.89
N ALA A 24 -46.29 -30.47 12.47
CA ALA A 24 -46.23 -29.98 11.10
C ALA A 24 -44.77 -29.75 10.68
N PRO A 25 -44.30 -30.28 9.53
CA PRO A 25 -42.89 -30.28 9.17
C PRO A 25 -42.36 -28.85 9.01
N ARG A 26 -41.63 -28.40 10.03
CA ARG A 26 -41.08 -27.04 10.15
C ARG A 26 -40.15 -26.79 8.97
N ARG A 27 -40.62 -26.01 7.98
CA ARG A 27 -39.87 -25.76 6.74
C ARG A 27 -38.64 -24.89 7.00
N TYR A 28 -37.51 -25.52 7.34
CA TYR A 28 -36.18 -24.92 7.40
C TYR A 28 -35.63 -24.52 6.00
N ARG A 29 -36.46 -23.92 5.14
CA ARG A 29 -36.00 -23.22 3.93
C ARG A 29 -35.36 -21.88 4.32
N HIS A 30 -34.17 -21.95 4.89
CA HIS A 30 -33.30 -20.79 5.05
C HIS A 30 -32.97 -20.23 3.65
N LYS A 31 -33.66 -19.16 3.25
CA LYS A 31 -33.35 -18.47 1.98
C LYS A 31 -31.91 -17.98 2.05
N LYS A 32 -31.06 -18.42 1.11
CA LYS A 32 -29.67 -17.96 0.98
C LYS A 32 -29.67 -16.42 0.94
N LYS A 33 -29.13 -15.79 1.98
CA LYS A 33 -29.12 -14.32 2.12
C LYS A 33 -28.09 -13.75 1.16
N TRP A 34 -28.50 -13.53 -0.09
CA TRP A 34 -27.61 -13.21 -1.22
C TRP A 34 -26.62 -12.08 -0.88
N ALA A 35 -27.10 -10.97 -0.33
CA ALA A 35 -26.27 -9.82 0.09
C ALA A 35 -25.25 -10.13 1.21
N ALA A 36 -25.46 -11.20 1.99
CA ALA A 36 -24.55 -11.68 3.02
C ALA A 36 -23.74 -12.93 2.59
N THR A 37 -23.95 -13.43 1.36
CA THR A 37 -23.22 -14.59 0.80
C THR A 37 -22.38 -14.23 -0.42
N ALA A 38 -22.38 -12.96 -0.86
CA ALA A 38 -21.40 -12.45 -1.80
C ALA A 38 -20.02 -12.35 -1.12
N PRO A 39 -18.92 -12.75 -1.77
CA PRO A 39 -17.58 -12.53 -1.23
C PRO A 39 -17.34 -11.02 -1.11
N ARG A 40 -16.92 -10.55 0.07
CA ARG A 40 -16.52 -9.15 0.24
C ARG A 40 -15.25 -8.91 -0.54
N VAL A 41 -15.28 -7.96 -1.49
CA VAL A 41 -14.07 -7.48 -2.16
C VAL A 41 -13.17 -6.87 -1.08
N PRO A 42 -11.91 -7.31 -0.94
CA PRO A 42 -11.02 -6.74 0.07
C PRO A 42 -10.62 -5.31 -0.31
N SER A 43 -10.44 -4.45 0.68
CA SER A 43 -10.05 -3.05 0.48
C SER A 43 -8.75 -2.88 -0.31
N THR A 44 -7.82 -3.83 -0.18
CA THR A 44 -6.58 -3.88 -0.96
C THR A 44 -6.81 -4.10 -2.46
N ALA A 45 -7.82 -4.89 -2.86
CA ALA A 45 -8.17 -5.06 -4.26
C ALA A 45 -8.87 -3.82 -4.84
N LEU A 46 -9.72 -3.15 -4.05
CA LEU A 46 -10.32 -1.87 -4.44
C LEU A 46 -9.27 -0.75 -4.59
N ALA A 47 -8.29 -0.71 -3.69
CA ALA A 47 -7.16 0.20 -3.79
C ALA A 47 -6.30 -0.09 -5.04
N LEU A 48 -5.96 -1.35 -5.29
CA LEU A 48 -5.21 -1.75 -6.48
C LEU A 48 -5.95 -1.42 -7.78
N GLN A 49 -7.27 -1.63 -7.84
CA GLN A 49 -8.11 -1.22 -8.97
C GLN A 49 -8.12 0.31 -9.18
N ASN A 50 -8.17 1.09 -8.09
CA ASN A 50 -8.09 2.55 -8.16
C ASN A 50 -6.71 3.01 -8.69
N PHE A 51 -5.63 2.39 -8.22
CA PHE A 51 -4.28 2.65 -8.70
C PHE A 51 -4.10 2.26 -10.18
N ASP A 52 -4.60 1.10 -10.60
CA ASP A 52 -4.58 0.65 -12.00
C ASP A 52 -5.39 1.56 -12.93
N MET A 53 -6.44 2.21 -12.44
CA MET A 53 -7.24 3.16 -13.22
C MET A 53 -6.60 4.55 -13.30
N ASN A 54 -5.95 5.02 -12.23
CA ASN A 54 -5.45 6.39 -12.13
C ASN A 54 -3.96 6.53 -12.53
N TYR A 55 -3.09 5.63 -12.06
CA TYR A 55 -1.64 5.74 -12.29
C TYR A 55 -1.21 5.18 -13.64
N SER A 56 -1.99 4.30 -14.28
CA SER A 56 -1.75 3.88 -15.66
C SER A 56 -1.81 5.07 -16.64
N LEU A 57 -2.74 6.01 -16.43
CA LEU A 57 -2.87 7.22 -17.23
C LEU A 57 -1.75 8.24 -16.98
N GLN A 58 -1.20 8.28 -15.76
CA GLN A 58 -0.14 9.23 -15.36
C GLN A 58 1.28 8.74 -15.70
N LEU A 59 1.51 7.43 -15.66
CA LEU A 59 2.84 6.82 -15.80
C LEU A 59 2.98 6.00 -17.09
N GLY A 60 1.89 5.70 -17.80
CA GLY A 60 1.90 4.98 -19.07
C GLY A 60 2.67 3.66 -19.00
N GLU A 61 3.64 3.49 -19.90
CA GLU A 61 4.50 2.30 -19.98
C GLU A 61 5.36 2.07 -18.72
N ALA A 62 5.57 3.09 -17.88
CA ALA A 62 6.26 2.91 -16.61
C ALA A 62 5.37 2.29 -15.52
N TRP A 63 4.03 2.36 -15.65
CA TRP A 63 3.11 1.87 -14.60
C TRP A 63 3.34 0.40 -14.21
N PRO A 64 3.51 -0.58 -15.12
CA PRO A 64 3.78 -1.97 -14.75
C PRO A 64 5.02 -2.14 -13.85
N SER A 65 6.08 -1.33 -14.06
CA SER A 65 7.29 -1.36 -13.23
C SER A 65 7.06 -0.79 -11.82
N VAL A 66 6.30 0.30 -11.72
CA VAL A 66 5.92 0.91 -10.43
C VAL A 66 4.95 0.00 -9.67
N ARG A 67 3.96 -0.57 -10.37
CA ARG A 67 3.01 -1.56 -9.84
C ARG A 67 3.71 -2.81 -9.30
N ALA A 68 4.69 -3.34 -10.02
CA ALA A 68 5.53 -4.44 -9.54
C ALA A 68 6.33 -4.03 -8.30
N SER A 69 6.86 -2.80 -8.26
CA SER A 69 7.60 -2.24 -7.12
C SER A 69 6.73 -1.98 -5.89
N LEU A 70 5.43 -1.70 -6.06
CA LEU A 70 4.45 -1.52 -4.97
C LEU A 70 3.94 -2.85 -4.39
N LEU A 71 3.95 -3.92 -5.18
CA LEU A 71 3.50 -5.25 -4.78
C LEU A 71 4.64 -6.17 -4.33
N SER A 72 5.90 -5.73 -4.47
CA SER A 72 7.10 -6.43 -3.97
C SER A 72 7.57 -5.88 -2.62
N GLU A 73 8.57 -6.54 -2.05
CA GLU A 73 9.15 -6.15 -0.77
C GLU A 73 9.86 -4.80 -0.88
N GLN A 74 9.54 -3.89 0.04
CA GLN A 74 10.09 -2.53 0.02
C GLN A 74 11.55 -2.50 0.45
N LYS A 75 12.34 -1.63 -0.18
CA LYS A 75 13.74 -1.38 0.22
C LYS A 75 13.79 -0.39 1.38
N TYR A 76 14.48 -0.77 2.44
CA TYR A 76 14.65 0.05 3.65
C TYR A 76 16.03 0.71 3.69
N GLY A 77 16.13 1.83 4.41
CA GLY A 77 17.38 2.49 4.77
C GLY A 77 17.57 2.54 6.29
N ALA A 78 18.81 2.42 6.75
CA ALA A 78 19.20 2.56 8.15
C ALA A 78 19.54 4.02 8.46
N LEU A 79 18.58 4.75 9.03
CA LEU A 79 18.81 6.07 9.60
C LEU A 79 19.65 5.94 10.88
N VAL A 80 20.82 6.56 10.91
CA VAL A 80 21.70 6.50 12.09
C VAL A 80 21.17 7.44 13.17
N ASN A 81 21.01 6.94 14.40
CA ASN A 81 20.64 7.77 15.55
C ASN A 81 21.79 8.71 15.93
N GLY A 82 21.61 10.01 15.74
CA GLY A 82 22.60 11.04 16.10
C GLY A 82 22.91 11.17 17.59
N PHE A 83 22.13 10.51 18.46
CA PHE A 83 22.40 10.43 19.91
C PHE A 83 23.09 9.12 20.36
N ALA A 84 23.44 8.24 19.42
CA ALA A 84 24.17 7.01 19.68
C ALA A 84 25.68 7.16 19.38
N ASP A 85 26.45 6.08 19.53
CA ASP A 85 27.81 5.96 19.01
C ASP A 85 27.76 5.92 17.46
N VAL A 86 27.75 7.11 16.85
CA VAL A 86 27.62 7.28 15.41
C VAL A 86 28.78 6.60 14.67
N GLU A 87 30.01 6.73 15.14
CA GLU A 87 31.20 6.23 14.43
C GLU A 87 31.17 4.69 14.36
N ARG A 88 30.93 4.03 15.49
CA ARG A 88 30.77 2.57 15.52
C ARG A 88 29.62 2.10 14.65
N VAL A 89 28.44 2.75 14.74
CA VAL A 89 27.28 2.35 13.93
C VAL A 89 27.56 2.53 12.44
N THR A 90 28.28 3.59 12.03
CA THR A 90 28.69 3.75 10.63
C THR A 90 29.67 2.66 10.17
N GLN A 91 30.66 2.30 10.99
CA GLN A 91 31.58 1.19 10.68
C GLN A 91 30.84 -0.16 10.59
N GLU A 92 29.93 -0.46 11.52
CA GLU A 92 29.12 -1.68 11.50
C GLU A 92 28.22 -1.76 10.25
N LEU A 93 27.75 -0.65 9.69
CA LEU A 93 26.95 -0.59 8.45
C LEU A 93 27.82 -0.70 7.19
N GLU A 94 28.98 -0.06 7.17
CA GLU A 94 29.93 -0.10 6.05
C GLU A 94 30.53 -1.49 5.87
N LEU A 95 30.74 -2.24 6.96
CA LEU A 95 31.09 -3.67 6.93
C LEU A 95 30.03 -4.57 6.28
N VAL A 96 28.77 -4.13 6.16
CA VAL A 96 27.71 -4.84 5.42
C VAL A 96 27.58 -4.34 3.96
N ASN A 97 28.52 -3.52 3.48
CA ASN A 97 28.45 -2.85 2.16
C ASN A 97 27.20 -1.97 2.00
N ALA A 98 26.68 -1.42 3.11
CA ALA A 98 25.68 -0.37 3.08
C ALA A 98 26.37 1.00 2.94
N VAL A 99 25.71 1.93 2.25
CA VAL A 99 26.30 3.21 1.82
C VAL A 99 25.36 4.36 2.18
N ASP A 100 25.89 5.42 2.80
CA ASP A 100 25.12 6.63 3.07
C ASP A 100 24.72 7.34 1.75
N PHE A 101 23.42 7.35 1.46
CA PHE A 101 22.94 7.98 0.23
C PHE A 101 22.83 9.51 0.36
N VAL A 102 22.84 10.05 1.59
CA VAL A 102 22.66 11.49 1.83
C VAL A 102 23.92 12.25 1.42
N SER A 103 25.09 11.84 1.91
CA SER A 103 26.38 12.40 1.47
C SER A 103 26.64 12.16 -0.03
N GLN A 104 26.32 10.97 -0.56
CA GLN A 104 26.43 10.74 -2.01
C GLN A 104 25.50 11.63 -2.84
N GLY A 105 24.28 11.89 -2.36
CA GLY A 105 23.35 12.81 -3.00
C GLY A 105 23.89 14.23 -3.03
N LEU A 106 24.44 14.70 -1.90
CA LEU A 106 25.08 16.01 -1.77
C LEU A 106 26.31 16.14 -2.69
N GLN A 107 27.18 15.14 -2.75
CA GLN A 107 28.35 15.11 -3.65
C GLN A 107 27.92 15.18 -5.13
N LYS A 108 26.93 14.38 -5.54
CA LYS A 108 26.39 14.40 -6.92
C LYS A 108 25.76 15.75 -7.26
N ALA A 109 25.02 16.35 -6.33
CA ALA A 109 24.44 17.69 -6.49
C ALA A 109 25.51 18.80 -6.61
N GLN A 110 26.67 18.66 -5.94
CA GLN A 110 27.79 19.59 -6.07
C GLN A 110 28.54 19.42 -7.41
N GLY A 111 28.82 18.18 -7.83
CA GLY A 111 29.48 17.91 -9.11
C GLY A 111 28.70 18.45 -10.32
N LEU A 112 27.37 18.31 -10.32
CA LEU A 112 26.50 18.87 -11.37
C LEU A 112 26.50 20.40 -11.43
N GLN A 113 26.87 21.10 -10.35
CA GLN A 113 27.05 22.56 -10.35
C GLN A 113 28.45 23.01 -10.78
N GLN A 114 29.43 22.09 -10.80
CA GLN A 114 30.81 22.37 -11.19
C GLN A 114 31.09 22.00 -12.66
N GLY A 115 30.37 21.03 -13.23
CA GLY A 115 30.46 20.63 -14.64
C GLY A 115 29.90 21.64 -15.67
N SER A 116 29.80 22.93 -15.32
CA SER A 116 29.28 23.99 -16.21
C SER A 116 30.37 24.69 -17.04
N ILE A 117 31.60 24.16 -17.06
CA ILE A 117 32.74 24.69 -17.83
C ILE A 117 33.50 23.53 -18.48
N VAL A 118 33.88 23.70 -19.75
CA VAL A 118 34.57 22.73 -20.64
C VAL A 118 33.69 21.59 -21.20
N GLU A 119 32.83 21.95 -22.15
CA GLU A 119 32.50 21.09 -23.30
C GLU A 119 33.63 21.22 -24.36
N PRO A 120 34.25 20.13 -24.85
CA PRO A 120 35.17 20.17 -25.97
C PRO A 120 34.41 20.03 -27.31
N ALA A 121 34.32 21.11 -28.08
CA ALA A 121 33.45 21.18 -29.25
C ALA A 121 33.94 20.44 -30.51
N VAL A 122 33.01 19.69 -31.13
CA VAL A 122 32.93 19.32 -32.55
C VAL A 122 31.42 19.33 -32.85
N GLY A 123 30.83 20.29 -33.57
CA GLY A 123 31.02 20.61 -34.99
C GLY A 123 30.20 19.63 -35.86
N GLU A 124 29.18 19.97 -36.64
CA GLU A 124 28.47 21.24 -37.00
C GLU A 124 27.00 20.85 -37.40
N GLN A 125 26.00 21.67 -37.80
CA GLN A 125 25.69 23.10 -38.04
C GLN A 125 24.12 23.21 -38.05
N SER A 126 23.34 24.29 -38.22
CA SER A 126 23.48 25.75 -38.42
C SER A 126 22.11 26.45 -38.17
N ALA A 127 22.07 27.80 -38.14
CA ALA A 127 20.88 28.70 -38.29
C ALA A 127 19.69 28.56 -37.29
N SER A 128 19.03 29.62 -36.79
CA SER A 128 19.25 31.08 -36.82
C SER A 128 18.50 31.75 -35.65
N GLN A 129 18.94 32.97 -35.26
CA GLN A 129 18.23 34.17 -34.71
C GLN A 129 16.82 33.99 -34.05
N GLU A 130 16.45 34.60 -32.92
CA GLU A 130 16.74 35.98 -32.43
C GLU A 130 16.78 36.15 -30.89
N ALA A 131 17.40 37.26 -30.45
CA ALA A 131 17.12 38.14 -29.28
C ALA A 131 16.93 37.60 -27.83
N PRO A 132 17.42 38.33 -26.80
CA PRO A 132 17.40 37.88 -25.41
C PRO A 132 16.16 38.28 -24.62
N SER A 133 15.80 37.47 -23.62
CA SER A 133 14.89 37.85 -22.53
C SER A 133 15.57 37.55 -21.19
N GLU A 134 15.66 38.55 -20.32
CA GLU A 134 16.42 38.52 -19.06
C GLU A 134 15.79 37.60 -18.00
N ARG A 135 15.89 36.29 -18.20
CA ARG A 135 15.69 35.33 -17.12
C ARG A 135 16.87 35.43 -16.17
N GLN A 136 16.75 36.32 -15.18
CA GLN A 136 17.61 36.33 -14.01
C GLN A 136 17.65 34.90 -13.46
N ALA A 137 18.79 34.24 -13.62
CA ALA A 137 18.98 32.89 -13.12
C ALA A 137 18.99 32.96 -11.59
N ALA A 138 17.83 32.69 -10.98
CA ALA A 138 17.66 32.65 -9.55
C ALA A 138 18.67 31.63 -9.01
N LYS A 139 19.80 32.12 -8.47
CA LYS A 139 20.92 31.32 -8.02
C LYS A 139 20.42 30.39 -6.93
N LEU A 140 20.19 29.13 -7.30
CA LEU A 140 19.68 28.13 -6.36
C LEU A 140 20.59 28.11 -5.13
N PRO A 141 20.01 28.10 -3.92
CA PRO A 141 20.81 28.07 -2.70
C PRO A 141 21.72 26.83 -2.72
N PRO A 142 22.94 26.93 -2.13
CA PRO A 142 23.88 25.82 -2.14
C PRO A 142 23.22 24.56 -1.57
N PRO A 143 23.56 23.35 -2.05
CA PRO A 143 22.80 22.15 -1.69
C PRO A 143 22.89 21.81 -0.19
N SER A 144 23.91 22.30 0.51
CA SER A 144 24.02 22.26 1.98
C SER A 144 23.00 23.13 2.73
N ALA A 145 22.33 24.07 2.07
CA ALA A 145 21.22 24.86 2.61
C ALA A 145 19.84 24.28 2.23
N LEU A 146 19.79 23.26 1.36
CA LEU A 146 18.57 22.53 0.98
C LEU A 146 18.43 21.18 1.71
N VAL A 147 19.50 20.69 2.32
CA VAL A 147 19.55 19.41 3.05
C VAL A 147 19.73 19.69 4.54
N THR A 148 18.92 19.05 5.39
CA THR A 148 19.08 19.14 6.85
C THR A 148 20.44 18.55 7.25
N PRO A 149 21.30 19.30 7.98
CA PRO A 149 22.61 18.80 8.36
C PRO A 149 22.51 17.60 9.31
N ASN A 150 23.59 16.80 9.35
CA ASN A 150 23.79 15.66 10.25
C ASN A 150 22.85 14.44 10.05
N VAL A 151 21.99 14.44 9.04
CA VAL A 151 21.23 13.23 8.64
C VAL A 151 22.16 12.26 7.90
N LYS A 152 22.47 11.11 8.52
CA LYS A 152 23.16 9.97 7.88
C LYS A 152 22.17 8.83 7.67
N CYS A 153 22.01 8.32 6.44
CA CYS A 153 21.07 7.25 6.15
C CYS A 153 21.64 6.23 5.14
N TYR A 154 21.91 5.03 5.63
CA TYR A 154 22.62 3.97 4.90
C TYR A 154 21.66 3.09 4.11
N THR A 155 22.02 2.75 2.87
CA THR A 155 21.28 1.85 1.99
C THR A 155 22.22 0.94 1.22
N PHE A 156 21.81 -0.31 1.00
CA PHE A 156 22.52 -1.24 0.11
C PHE A 156 22.47 -0.77 -1.36
N PRO A 157 23.42 -1.14 -2.24
CA PRO A 157 23.45 -0.70 -3.63
C PRO A 157 22.22 -1.07 -4.48
N ARG A 158 22.07 -0.46 -5.66
CA ARG A 158 20.94 -0.76 -6.57
C ARG A 158 20.99 -2.21 -7.03
N GLY A 159 19.86 -2.92 -6.94
CA GLY A 159 19.75 -4.36 -7.23
C GLY A 159 19.94 -5.25 -6.00
N ASP A 160 20.55 -4.74 -4.92
CA ASP A 160 20.68 -5.47 -3.66
C ASP A 160 19.38 -5.41 -2.85
N ILE A 161 18.92 -6.57 -2.37
CA ILE A 161 17.68 -6.79 -1.61
C ILE A 161 17.96 -7.23 -0.15
N THR A 162 19.22 -7.20 0.29
CA THR A 162 19.58 -7.46 1.69
C THR A 162 18.87 -6.51 2.64
N ARG A 163 18.64 -6.99 3.87
CA ARG A 163 17.91 -6.27 4.92
C ARG A 163 18.84 -5.96 6.08
N PHE A 164 18.71 -4.74 6.62
CA PHE A 164 19.32 -4.39 7.90
C PHE A 164 18.78 -5.29 9.01
N ARG A 165 19.64 -5.63 9.97
CA ARG A 165 19.21 -6.31 11.20
C ARG A 165 18.36 -5.35 12.02
N SER A 166 17.31 -5.86 12.66
CA SER A 166 16.56 -5.10 13.65
C SER A 166 17.48 -4.71 14.81
N ALA A 167 17.40 -3.45 15.25
CA ALA A 167 18.02 -3.02 16.51
C ALA A 167 17.47 -3.86 17.67
N ARG A 168 18.33 -4.12 18.66
CA ARG A 168 18.03 -4.90 19.87
C ARG A 168 18.38 -4.10 21.11
#